data_AF-A0A1F8LKR9-F1
#
_entry.id   AF-A0A1F8LKR9-F1
#
_cell.length_a   1.000
_cell.length_b   1.000
_cell.length_c   1.000
_cell.angle_alpha   90.00
_cell.angle_beta   90.00
_cell.angle_gamma   90.00
#
_symmetry.space_group_name_H-M   'P 1'
#
loop_
_entity.id
_entity.type
_entity.pdbx_description
1 polymer ?
#
loop_
_entity_poly.entity_id
_entity_poly.type
_entity_poly.pdbx_seq_one_letter_code
_entity_poly.pdbx_strand_id
1 'polypeptide(L)'
;MKCPYCDATGTRMETHAHLGREHIDRVRTFRYEPKDQLRFALDCPFCEEGLERVANPRGREPGFLEEFHREIALVAFDLLLYHLHAAHAELVGLPAIPPEASQESAG
;
A
#
# COMPACT_ATOMS: atom_id res chain seq x y z
N MET A 1 15.62 0.46 -3.11
CA MET A 1 14.44 0.67 -3.95
C MET A 1 14.20 2.15 -4.20
N LYS A 2 13.74 2.45 -5.41
CA LYS A 2 13.30 3.77 -5.84
C LYS A 2 11.85 4.00 -5.39
N CYS A 3 11.54 5.22 -4.95
CA CYS A 3 10.18 5.63 -4.66
C CYS A 3 9.33 5.56 -5.95
N PRO A 4 8.10 5.02 -5.90
CA PRO A 4 7.25 4.93 -7.08
C PRO A 4 6.64 6.28 -7.51
N TYR A 5 6.78 7.34 -6.70
CA TYR A 5 6.15 8.65 -6.95
C TYR A 5 7.15 9.82 -7.13
N CYS A 6 8.43 9.62 -6.79
CA CYS A 6 9.46 10.65 -6.91
C CYS A 6 10.85 10.02 -7.06
N ASP A 7 11.90 10.84 -7.07
CA ASP A 7 13.28 10.39 -7.28
C ASP A 7 14.00 9.91 -6.01
N ALA A 8 13.33 9.88 -4.85
CA ALA A 8 13.93 9.36 -3.63
C ALA A 8 14.30 7.87 -3.76
N THR A 9 15.43 7.50 -3.16
CA THR A 9 15.92 6.11 -3.14
C THR A 9 16.39 5.73 -1.74
N GLY A 10 16.13 4.48 -1.33
CA GLY A 10 16.63 3.96 -0.07
C GLY A 10 16.34 2.46 0.09
N THR A 11 16.52 1.92 1.29
CA THR A 11 16.02 0.59 1.65
C THR A 11 14.49 0.54 1.60
N ARG A 12 13.90 -0.66 1.69
CA ARG A 12 12.43 -0.82 1.77
C ARG A 12 11.84 -0.04 2.94
N MET A 13 12.48 -0.12 4.10
CA MET A 13 12.04 0.58 5.32
C MET A 13 12.14 2.10 5.17
N GLU A 14 13.22 2.61 4.57
CA GLU A 14 13.36 4.06 4.31
C GLU A 14 12.35 4.55 3.28
N THR A 15 12.10 3.78 2.23
CA THR A 15 11.10 4.11 1.20
C THR A 15 9.69 4.10 1.78
N HIS A 16 9.37 3.11 2.63
CA HIS A 16 8.10 3.05 3.36
C HIS A 16 7.90 4.28 4.25
N ALA A 17 8.91 4.63 5.04
CA ALA A 17 8.86 5.81 5.90
C ALA A 17 8.80 7.13 5.11
N HIS A 18 9.40 7.18 3.93
CA HIS A 18 9.32 8.32 3.02
C HIS A 18 7.91 8.46 2.41
N LEU A 19 7.31 7.37 1.92
CA LEU A 19 5.94 7.36 1.39
C LEU A 19 4.92 7.90 2.40
N GLY A 20 5.00 7.44 3.65
CA GLY A 20 4.12 7.91 4.73
C GLY A 20 4.32 9.38 5.13
N ARG A 21 5.44 10.01 4.75
CA ARG A 21 5.74 11.42 5.05
C ARG A 21 5.39 12.35 3.89
N GLU A 22 5.80 11.98 2.68
CA GLU A 22 5.76 12.87 1.51
C GLU A 22 4.59 12.58 0.56
N HIS A 23 3.96 11.41 0.69
CA HIS A 23 2.96 10.92 -0.27
C HIS A 23 1.69 10.41 0.40
N ILE A 24 1.45 10.75 1.67
CA ILE A 24 0.28 10.27 2.44
C ILE A 24 -1.05 10.61 1.76
N ASP A 25 -1.08 11.71 1.00
CA ASP A 25 -2.21 12.17 0.18
C ASP A 25 -2.60 11.19 -0.93
N ARG A 26 -1.73 10.24 -1.30
CA ARG A 26 -2.04 9.18 -2.26
C ARG A 26 -2.99 8.13 -1.71
N VAL A 27 -3.13 8.02 -0.39
CA VAL A 27 -4.03 7.06 0.26
C VAL A 27 -5.39 7.69 0.45
N ARG A 28 -6.38 7.16 -0.25
CA ARG A 28 -7.78 7.58 -0.14
C ARG A 28 -8.46 6.76 0.93
N THR A 29 -9.09 7.40 1.92
CA THR A 29 -9.97 6.74 2.89
C THR A 29 -11.41 7.16 2.63
N PHE A 30 -12.35 6.22 2.75
CA PHE A 30 -13.76 6.49 2.48
C PHE A 30 -14.69 5.50 3.18
N ARG A 31 -15.94 5.91 3.36
CA ARG A 31 -17.03 5.03 3.78
C ARG A 31 -17.68 4.43 2.54
N TYR A 32 -17.70 3.10 2.46
CA TYR A 32 -18.41 2.36 1.44
C TYR A 32 -19.83 2.05 1.93
N GLU A 33 -20.78 2.91 1.54
CA GLU A 33 -22.17 2.87 2.00
C GLU A 33 -22.90 1.54 1.79
N PRO A 34 -22.75 0.81 0.67
CA PRO A 34 -23.51 -0.42 0.44
C PRO A 34 -23.30 -1.52 1.49
N LYS A 35 -22.18 -1.49 2.21
CA LYS A 35 -21.87 -2.44 3.31
C LYS A 35 -21.57 -1.74 4.64
N ASP A 36 -21.71 -0.42 4.68
CA ASP A 36 -21.32 0.43 5.80
C ASP A 36 -19.90 0.11 6.35
N GLN A 37 -18.93 0.05 5.43
CA GLN A 37 -17.54 -0.30 5.73
C GLN A 37 -16.62 0.91 5.59
N LEU A 38 -15.71 1.08 6.52
CA LEU A 38 -14.59 2.00 6.37
C LEU A 38 -13.49 1.33 5.53
N ARG A 39 -13.10 1.95 4.43
CA ARG A 39 -12.13 1.42 3.47
C ARG A 39 -11.01 2.40 3.21
N PHE A 40 -9.90 1.87 2.72
CA PHE A 40 -8.86 2.65 2.08
C PHE A 40 -8.55 2.10 0.70
N ALA A 41 -8.11 2.99 -0.18
CA ALA A 41 -7.61 2.67 -1.49
C ALA A 41 -6.30 3.40 -1.80
N LEU A 42 -5.45 2.75 -2.57
CA LEU A 42 -4.19 3.29 -3.05
C LEU A 42 -3.91 2.73 -4.45
N ASP A 43 -3.79 3.61 -5.43
CA ASP A 43 -3.55 3.21 -6.82
C ASP A 43 -2.06 2.88 -7.04
N CYS A 44 -1.80 1.90 -7.89
CA CYS A 44 -0.43 1.64 -8.36
C CYS A 44 -0.08 2.63 -9.47
N PRO A 45 1.09 3.29 -9.45
CA PRO A 45 1.47 4.20 -10.53
C PRO A 45 1.94 3.49 -11.82
N PHE A 46 2.07 2.16 -11.81
CA PHE A 46 2.61 1.40 -12.94
C PHE A 46 1.59 0.45 -13.59
N CYS A 47 0.45 0.20 -12.96
CA CYS A 47 -0.59 -0.67 -13.49
C CYS A 47 -1.97 -0.26 -12.95
N GLU A 48 -3.01 -0.89 -13.51
CA GLU A 48 -4.39 -0.66 -13.09
C GLU A 48 -4.76 -1.45 -11.82
N GLU A 49 -3.90 -2.39 -11.40
CA GLU A 49 -4.07 -3.16 -10.17
C GLU A 49 -3.64 -2.32 -8.94
N GLY A 50 -4.52 -1.41 -8.53
CA GLY A 50 -4.43 -0.74 -7.24
C GLY A 50 -4.82 -1.65 -6.07
N LEU A 51 -4.83 -1.08 -4.87
CA LEU A 51 -5.23 -1.76 -3.63
C LEU A 51 -6.49 -1.11 -3.09
N GLU A 52 -7.50 -1.91 -2.76
CA GLU A 52 -8.65 -1.48 -1.94
C GLU A 52 -8.88 -2.51 -0.83
N ARG A 53 -8.94 -2.05 0.42
CA ARG A 53 -9.11 -2.93 1.60
C ARG A 53 -10.02 -2.29 2.64
N VAL A 54 -10.60 -3.14 3.49
CA VAL A 54 -11.36 -2.72 4.66
C VAL A 54 -10.38 -2.26 5.75
N ALA A 55 -10.53 -1.02 6.21
CA ALA A 55 -9.69 -0.42 7.24
C ALA A 55 -10.07 -0.91 8.65
N ASN A 56 -11.39 -1.01 8.91
CA ASN A 56 -11.91 -1.48 10.18
C ASN A 56 -12.97 -2.58 9.95
N PRO A 57 -12.61 -3.86 10.12
CA PRO A 57 -13.56 -4.96 9.99
C PRO A 57 -14.52 -5.08 11.19
N ARG A 58 -14.22 -4.44 12.33
CA ARG A 58 -14.96 -4.62 13.59
C ARG A 58 -15.79 -3.41 14.04
N GLY A 59 -15.61 -2.22 13.45
CA GLY A 59 -16.14 -0.99 14.02
C GLY A 59 -16.61 0.04 13.00
N ARG A 60 -17.78 0.62 13.32
CA ARG A 60 -18.46 1.74 12.65
C ARG A 60 -18.15 3.08 13.34
N GLU A 61 -16.97 3.24 13.92
CA GLU A 61 -16.63 4.46 14.65
C GLU A 61 -16.49 5.64 13.68
N PRO A 62 -17.29 6.72 13.81
CA PRO A 62 -17.32 7.80 12.83
C PRO A 62 -15.98 8.51 12.64
N GLY A 63 -15.15 8.57 13.69
CA GLY A 63 -13.83 9.23 13.68
C GLY A 63 -12.64 8.34 13.33
N PHE A 64 -12.85 7.02 13.15
CA PHE A 64 -11.74 6.07 13.00
C PHE A 64 -10.82 6.39 11.81
N LEU A 65 -11.39 6.78 10.67
CA LEU A 65 -10.59 7.07 9.47
C LEU A 65 -9.70 8.31 9.65
N GLU A 66 -10.14 9.27 10.46
CA GLU A 66 -9.39 10.50 10.72
C GLU A 66 -8.34 10.27 11.81
N GLU A 67 -8.71 9.58 12.90
CA GLU A 67 -7.80 9.22 13.99
C GLU A 67 -6.65 8.33 13.52
N PHE A 68 -6.94 7.32 12.70
CA PHE A 68 -5.96 6.33 12.25
C PHE A 68 -5.48 6.56 10.81
N HIS A 69 -5.67 7.76 10.25
CA HIS A 69 -5.32 8.03 8.85
C HIS A 69 -3.85 7.66 8.55
N ARG A 70 -2.95 8.00 9.46
CA ARG A 70 -1.51 7.76 9.31
C ARG A 70 -1.18 6.27 9.35
N GLU A 71 -1.74 5.52 10.29
CA GLU A 71 -1.57 4.07 10.44
C GLU A 71 -2.12 3.33 9.21
N ILE A 72 -3.32 3.73 8.75
CA ILE A 72 -3.93 3.20 7.54
C ILE A 72 -3.01 3.44 6.33
N ALA A 73 -2.46 4.64 6.19
CA ALA A 73 -1.55 4.96 5.09
C ALA A 73 -0.27 4.14 5.13
N LEU A 74 0.32 3.93 6.31
CA LEU A 74 1.50 3.07 6.46
C LEU A 74 1.19 1.62 6.05
N VAL A 75 0.03 1.07 6.44
CA VAL A 75 -0.37 -0.27 5.98
C VAL A 75 -0.57 -0.29 4.46
N ALA A 76 -1.25 0.71 3.89
CA ALA A 76 -1.45 0.82 2.45
C ALA A 76 -0.12 0.85 1.68
N PHE A 77 0.85 1.62 2.15
CA PHE A 77 2.16 1.68 1.52
C PHE A 77 2.95 0.39 1.64
N ASP A 78 2.89 -0.33 2.76
CA ASP A 78 3.58 -1.61 2.85
C ASP A 78 2.99 -2.63 1.85
N LEU A 79 1.67 -2.67 1.72
CA LEU A 79 0.98 -3.47 0.70
C LEU A 79 1.39 -3.06 -0.72
N LEU A 80 1.49 -1.75 -1.01
CA LEU A 80 1.98 -1.27 -2.30
C LEU A 80 3.42 -1.73 -2.56
N LEU A 81 4.31 -1.62 -1.57
CA LEU A 81 5.69 -2.06 -1.72
C LEU A 81 5.80 -3.57 -1.93
N TYR A 82 4.88 -4.38 -1.38
CA TYR A 82 4.79 -5.81 -1.71
C TYR A 82 4.36 -6.02 -3.16
N HIS A 83 3.29 -5.35 -3.59
CA HIS A 83 2.83 -5.40 -4.98
C HIS A 83 3.92 -4.99 -5.96
N LEU A 84 4.63 -3.88 -5.69
CA LEU A 84 5.72 -3.39 -6.53
C LEU A 84 6.88 -4.38 -6.60
N HIS A 85 7.23 -5.05 -5.50
CA HIS A 85 8.29 -6.06 -5.54
C HIS A 85 7.87 -7.32 -6.32
N ALA A 86 6.59 -7.70 -6.27
CA ALA A 86 6.09 -8.86 -6.99
C ALA A 86 5.89 -8.60 -8.50
N ALA A 87 5.33 -7.45 -8.87
CA ALA A 87 4.89 -7.17 -10.24
C ALA A 87 5.78 -6.16 -10.99
N HIS A 88 6.54 -5.33 -10.28
CA HIS A 88 7.22 -4.15 -10.84
C HIS A 88 8.65 -3.96 -10.30
N ALA A 89 9.32 -5.05 -9.88
CA ALA A 89 10.58 -4.98 -9.14
C ALA A 89 11.63 -4.11 -9.85
N GLU A 90 11.80 -4.32 -11.16
CA GLU A 90 12.78 -3.61 -11.98
C GLU A 90 12.51 -2.10 -12.04
N LEU A 91 11.24 -1.68 -12.08
CA LEU A 91 10.84 -0.27 -12.12
C LEU A 91 11.19 0.46 -10.80
N VAL A 92 11.30 -0.29 -9.70
CA VAL A 92 11.68 0.24 -8.39
C VAL A 92 13.10 -0.14 -7.98
N GLY A 93 13.92 -0.63 -8.92
CA GLY A 93 15.33 -0.96 -8.67
C GLY A 93 15.50 -2.13 -7.68
N LEU A 94 14.63 -3.13 -7.75
CA LEU A 94 14.72 -4.40 -7.04
C LEU A 94 14.92 -5.54 -8.06
N PRO A 95 15.58 -6.64 -7.66
CA PRO A 95 15.62 -7.83 -8.49
C PRO A 95 14.20 -8.41 -8.66
N ALA A 96 13.87 -8.88 -9.86
CA ALA A 96 12.62 -9.59 -10.10
C ALA A 96 12.56 -10.86 -9.24
N ILE A 97 11.40 -11.14 -8.65
CA ILE A 97 11.16 -12.39 -7.95
C ILE A 97 10.96 -13.48 -9.02
N PRO A 98 11.82 -14.52 -9.09
CA PRO A 98 11.60 -15.61 -10.03
C PRO A 98 10.29 -16.33 -9.69
N PRO A 99 9.52 -16.78 -10.71
CA PRO A 99 8.18 -17.35 -10.52
C PRO A 99 8.15 -18.61 -9.64
N GLU A 100 9.31 -19.21 -9.39
CA GLU A 100 9.52 -20.46 -8.65
C GLU A 100 9.43 -20.28 -7.13
N ALA A 101 9.62 -19.06 -6.63
CA ALA A 101 9.66 -18.77 -5.18
C ALA A 101 8.28 -18.46 -4.56
N SER A 102 7.21 -18.38 -5.37
CA SER A 102 5.87 -17.97 -4.89
C SER A 102 4.96 -19.12 -4.48
N GLN A 103 5.40 -20.39 -4.60
CA GLN A 103 4.54 -21.56 -4.35
C GLN A 103 4.85 -22.32 -3.05
N GLU A 104 5.94 -22.02 -2.33
CA GLU A 104 6.33 -22.74 -1.10
C GLU A 104 5.94 -21.98 0.17
N SER A 105 4.64 -21.72 0.37
CA SER A 105 4.09 -21.29 1.68
C SER A 105 2.63 -21.72 1.87
N ALA A 106 2.24 -22.83 1.24
CA ALA A 106 0.99 -23.53 1.53
C ALA A 106 1.32 -25.01 1.80
N GLY A 107 1.68 -25.30 3.05
CA GLY A 107 1.98 -26.64 3.56
C GLY A 107 2.23 -26.62 5.06
#